data_AF-A0A7W7CJZ9-F1
#
_entry.id   AF-A0A7W7CJZ9-F1
#
_cell.length_a   1.000
_cell.length_b   1.000
_cell.length_c   1.000
_cell.angle_alpha   90.00
_cell.angle_beta   90.00
_cell.angle_gamma   90.00
#
_symmetry.space_group_name_H-M   'P 1'
#
loop_
_entity.id
_entity.type
_entity.pdbx_description
1 polymer ?
#
loop_
_entity_poly.entity_id
_entity_poly.type
_entity_poly.pdbx_seq_one_letter_code
_entity_poly.pdbx_strand_id
1 'polypeptide(L)'
;MVVDGRDDYGIDAVAIGQANPQLWLIQTKWNRNGQASIGVADALKMIEGLEKLDHQDYSPLNAKLQALAPRIKGVLDQEDARITLLIGLMGVQSLSTDVTRRLDEACARFNGFGPMLDYEVCLAPEIWGIVQAGITPPKVDLTVKMQEWFRRAYPFDSYSGSVPVGEVADWLDEHGDRLFEGNIRKSLGITRVNQSVVETLQVEPSRFFYYNNGITILCRGIEATPFARTSPHGPISLKLTDASVVNGAQTVSAALEAMKRDPATLEAAFVTVKVIATGRGADDIANQITKATNTQNHVERRDYVALDPVQSNIRDDFALTLQKTYTIKRGEIEPPPEAGCSVVHAAIALACAHHNSELAVRAKRDPDLLWEEGPAGAYRLLFHPQPSALQIWRSVLLLRAVRTTLHECRAQWEGRAGSIAEHGEFLIAHLVFQELGRDGVDNPEFEWEDVLAQAPEATQNAVRRLVNAVDSHYGTTSFITSTLGNPERFSFLAQEILADGRAGKPVPALPDSYIPRAPRQRTRRPNTVSILVDAGRIKEGTPLEFRPIGGPERQAIQSWLEGDSRRTQATWVNHRTKPLLWAVDGQRYSPTGLVQRIWATAGWKNAPIAVQGTAQWFLPGEGSLVGLAEAILRAEEQQPEAN
;
A
#
# COMPACT_ATOMS: atom_id res chain seq x y z
N MET A 1 16.15 8.71 -33.96
CA MET A 1 15.04 8.22 -34.82
C MET A 1 15.29 6.76 -35.12
N VAL A 2 14.30 5.89 -34.92
CA VAL A 2 14.43 4.45 -35.23
C VAL A 2 14.29 4.26 -36.74
N VAL A 3 15.31 3.67 -37.36
CA VAL A 3 15.41 3.41 -38.81
C VAL A 3 15.47 1.92 -39.16
N ASP A 4 15.44 1.04 -38.16
CA ASP A 4 15.40 -0.43 -38.29
C ASP A 4 14.41 -0.89 -39.38
N GLY A 5 14.89 -1.81 -40.22
CA GLY A 5 14.14 -2.41 -41.30
C GLY A 5 15.02 -3.02 -42.39
N ARG A 6 14.40 -3.55 -43.44
CA ARG A 6 15.15 -4.07 -44.59
C ARG A 6 16.01 -2.95 -45.20
N ASP A 7 17.25 -3.28 -45.58
CA ASP A 7 18.23 -2.37 -46.19
C ASP A 7 18.64 -1.19 -45.28
N ASP A 8 18.68 -1.42 -43.97
CA ASP A 8 19.21 -0.49 -42.95
C ASP A 8 20.74 -0.60 -42.74
N TYR A 9 21.38 -1.59 -43.35
CA TYR A 9 22.80 -1.90 -43.21
C TYR A 9 23.25 -2.02 -41.75
N GLY A 10 22.41 -2.57 -40.87
CA GLY A 10 22.75 -2.77 -39.47
C GLY A 10 22.72 -1.50 -38.61
N ILE A 11 22.11 -0.42 -39.11
CA ILE A 11 21.83 0.80 -38.35
C ILE A 11 20.37 0.76 -37.93
N ASP A 12 20.10 0.50 -36.66
CA ASP A 12 18.73 0.41 -36.12
C ASP A 12 18.16 1.81 -35.81
N ALA A 13 19.02 2.76 -35.44
CA ALA A 13 18.63 4.12 -35.14
C ALA A 13 19.73 5.15 -35.46
N VAL A 14 19.32 6.38 -35.72
CA VAL A 14 20.22 7.53 -35.94
C VAL A 14 19.86 8.67 -34.99
N ALA A 15 20.84 9.27 -34.33
CA ALA A 15 20.68 10.51 -33.57
C ALA A 15 21.65 11.59 -34.07
N ILE A 16 21.22 12.85 -34.03
CA ILE A 16 22.01 14.01 -34.49
C ILE A 16 22.02 15.04 -33.37
N GLY A 17 23.21 15.52 -33.03
CA GLY A 17 23.44 16.52 -31.99
C GLY A 17 22.81 17.86 -32.35
N GLN A 18 22.26 18.55 -31.35
CA GLN A 18 21.64 19.87 -31.55
C GLN A 18 22.61 21.04 -31.37
N ALA A 19 23.68 20.85 -30.59
CA ALA A 19 24.63 21.91 -30.22
C ALA A 19 26.01 21.76 -30.89
N ASN A 20 26.43 20.53 -31.17
CA ASN A 20 27.69 20.19 -31.84
C ASN A 20 27.40 19.28 -33.04
N PRO A 21 28.25 19.27 -34.09
CA PRO A 21 28.09 18.37 -35.24
C PRO A 21 28.45 16.94 -34.87
N GLN A 22 27.54 16.28 -34.16
CA GLN A 22 27.70 14.90 -33.73
C GLN A 22 26.60 14.02 -34.33
N LEU A 23 27.01 12.87 -34.88
CA LEU A 23 26.15 11.86 -35.48
C LEU A 23 26.33 10.55 -34.71
N TRP A 24 25.23 10.00 -34.19
CA TRP A 24 25.22 8.65 -33.63
C TRP A 24 24.54 7.69 -34.59
N LEU A 25 25.23 6.61 -34.93
CA LEU A 25 24.65 5.46 -35.61
C LEU A 25 24.54 4.34 -34.59
N ILE A 26 23.34 3.82 -34.39
CA ILE A 26 23.01 2.96 -33.26
C ILE A 26 22.62 1.59 -33.79
N GLN A 27 23.26 0.53 -33.27
CA GLN A 27 22.90 -0.86 -33.52
C GLN A 27 22.57 -1.55 -32.20
N THR A 28 21.47 -2.30 -32.15
CA THR A 28 20.98 -2.94 -30.93
C THR A 28 20.79 -4.44 -31.12
N LYS A 29 21.07 -5.22 -30.07
CA LYS A 29 20.79 -6.66 -30.04
C LYS A 29 20.12 -7.05 -28.73
N TRP A 30 19.05 -7.82 -28.86
CA TRP A 30 18.30 -8.39 -27.74
C TRP A 30 18.38 -9.91 -27.73
N ASN A 31 18.53 -10.49 -26.54
CA ASN A 31 18.38 -11.92 -26.29
C ASN A 31 17.58 -12.10 -25.00
N ARG A 32 16.54 -12.96 -25.03
CA ARG A 32 15.68 -13.24 -23.87
C ARG A 32 16.46 -13.74 -22.64
N ASN A 33 17.62 -14.35 -22.83
CA ASN A 33 18.45 -14.90 -21.75
C ASN A 33 19.50 -13.90 -21.22
N GLY A 34 19.49 -12.63 -21.65
CA GLY A 34 20.50 -11.64 -21.24
C GLY A 34 21.90 -11.94 -21.76
N GLN A 35 22.00 -12.72 -22.84
CA GLN A 35 23.26 -13.11 -23.51
C GLN A 35 23.33 -12.49 -24.91
N ALA A 36 22.81 -11.28 -25.08
CA ALA A 36 22.90 -10.60 -26.35
C ALA A 36 24.37 -10.32 -26.67
N SER A 37 24.78 -10.67 -27.88
CA SER A 37 26.10 -10.40 -28.42
C SER A 37 25.97 -9.98 -29.88
N ILE A 38 27.01 -9.33 -30.38
CA ILE A 38 27.10 -8.92 -31.77
C ILE A 38 28.17 -9.75 -32.48
N GLY A 39 27.87 -10.22 -33.69
CA GLY A 39 28.82 -10.96 -34.50
C GLY A 39 29.67 -10.04 -35.39
N VAL A 40 30.78 -10.57 -35.91
CA VAL A 40 31.62 -9.84 -36.89
C VAL A 40 30.81 -9.41 -38.11
N ALA A 41 29.85 -10.23 -38.57
CA ALA A 41 29.01 -9.90 -39.71
C ALA A 41 28.10 -8.69 -39.44
N ASP A 42 27.60 -8.53 -38.22
CA ASP A 42 26.76 -7.39 -37.84
C ASP A 42 27.59 -6.10 -37.80
N ALA A 43 28.79 -6.15 -37.20
CA ALA A 43 29.70 -5.02 -37.16
C ALA A 43 30.15 -4.58 -38.57
N LEU A 44 30.47 -5.54 -39.45
CA LEU A 44 30.82 -5.24 -40.84
C LEU A 44 29.66 -4.58 -41.60
N LYS A 45 28.41 -5.00 -41.38
CA LYS A 45 27.25 -4.34 -41.98
C LYS A 45 27.13 -2.89 -41.52
N MET A 46 27.25 -2.65 -40.21
CA MET A 46 27.19 -1.30 -39.65
C MET A 46 28.28 -0.38 -40.22
N ILE A 47 29.50 -0.90 -40.36
CA ILE A 47 30.63 -0.20 -41.01
C ILE A 47 30.32 0.09 -42.48
N GLU A 48 29.76 -0.88 -43.22
CA GLU A 48 29.34 -0.66 -44.62
C GLU A 48 28.25 0.42 -44.71
N GLY A 49 27.31 0.44 -43.76
CA GLY A 49 26.30 1.49 -43.64
C GLY A 49 26.93 2.87 -43.43
N LEU A 50 27.93 2.98 -42.55
CA LEU A 50 28.70 4.21 -42.35
C LEU A 50 29.41 4.65 -43.64
N GLU A 51 30.11 3.74 -44.32
CA GLU A 51 30.82 4.03 -45.58
C GLU A 51 29.88 4.56 -46.67
N LYS A 52 28.66 4.04 -46.74
CA LYS A 52 27.62 4.55 -47.65
C LYS A 52 27.17 5.96 -47.31
N LEU A 53 26.98 6.26 -46.02
CA LEU A 53 26.60 7.60 -45.57
C LEU A 53 27.71 8.62 -45.83
N ASP A 54 28.97 8.24 -45.59
CA ASP A 54 30.16 9.06 -45.84
C ASP A 54 30.34 9.36 -47.33
N HIS A 55 30.21 8.35 -48.19
CA HIS A 55 30.26 8.51 -49.65
C HIS A 55 29.00 9.16 -50.26
N GLN A 56 28.01 9.53 -49.44
CA GLN A 56 26.72 10.08 -49.89
C GLN A 56 25.94 9.14 -50.84
N ASP A 57 26.17 7.82 -50.75
CA ASP A 57 25.44 6.78 -51.48
C ASP A 57 24.19 6.33 -50.68
N TYR A 58 23.13 7.13 -50.77
CA TYR A 58 21.87 6.85 -50.06
C TYR A 58 20.91 5.92 -50.83
N SER A 59 21.17 5.67 -52.12
CA SER A 59 20.29 4.88 -53.02
C SER A 59 19.97 3.47 -52.50
N PRO A 60 20.91 2.71 -51.93
CA PRO A 60 20.62 1.37 -51.42
C PRO A 60 20.01 1.38 -50.02
N LEU A 61 19.98 2.52 -49.32
CA LEU A 61 19.46 2.60 -47.96
C LEU A 61 17.93 2.64 -47.94
N ASN A 62 17.33 2.21 -46.83
CA ASN A 62 15.87 2.24 -46.68
C ASN A 62 15.29 3.67 -46.68
N ALA A 63 13.96 3.77 -46.89
CA ALA A 63 13.26 5.05 -46.98
C ALA A 63 13.41 5.94 -45.72
N LYS A 64 13.59 5.34 -44.53
CA LYS A 64 13.75 6.08 -43.28
C LYS A 64 15.13 6.75 -43.20
N LEU A 65 16.18 6.05 -43.63
CA LEU A 65 17.54 6.60 -43.73
C LEU A 65 17.64 7.64 -44.85
N GLN A 66 17.03 7.38 -46.01
CA GLN A 66 16.98 8.36 -47.11
C GLN A 66 16.30 9.68 -46.67
N ALA A 67 15.24 9.60 -45.87
CA ALA A 67 14.57 10.79 -45.32
C ALA A 67 15.49 11.62 -44.39
N LEU A 68 16.48 11.00 -43.75
CA LEU A 68 17.48 11.69 -42.92
C LEU A 68 18.70 12.18 -43.70
N ALA A 69 18.87 11.75 -44.95
CA ALA A 69 20.07 12.04 -45.75
C ALA A 69 20.46 13.53 -45.79
N PRO A 70 19.55 14.51 -45.98
CA PRO A 70 19.92 15.93 -45.98
C PRO A 70 20.49 16.40 -44.64
N ARG A 71 19.98 15.84 -43.53
CA ARG A 71 20.43 16.19 -42.17
C ARG A 71 21.76 15.53 -41.84
N ILE A 72 21.93 14.26 -42.22
CA ILE A 72 23.18 13.52 -42.03
C ILE A 72 24.29 14.21 -42.81
N LYS A 73 24.04 14.53 -44.09
CA LYS A 73 24.97 15.29 -44.93
C LYS A 73 25.36 16.62 -44.29
N GLY A 74 24.39 17.38 -43.78
CA GLY A 74 24.68 18.67 -43.13
C GLY A 74 25.55 18.59 -41.87
N VAL A 75 25.65 17.41 -41.24
CA VAL A 75 26.60 17.16 -40.13
C VAL A 75 27.96 16.74 -40.68
N LEU A 76 27.98 15.81 -41.64
CA LEU A 76 29.23 15.27 -42.22
C LEU A 76 30.03 16.31 -43.01
N ASP A 77 29.37 17.33 -43.57
CA ASP A 77 30.04 18.42 -44.29
C ASP A 77 30.75 19.43 -43.34
N GLN A 78 30.65 19.28 -42.01
CA GLN A 78 31.32 20.15 -41.04
C GLN A 78 32.73 19.66 -40.69
N GLU A 79 33.70 20.58 -40.56
CA GLU A 79 35.12 20.23 -40.31
C GLU A 79 35.37 19.54 -38.96
N ASP A 80 34.51 19.78 -37.96
CA ASP A 80 34.58 19.22 -36.62
C ASP A 80 33.57 18.09 -36.38
N ALA A 81 33.02 17.51 -37.46
CA ALA A 81 32.06 16.42 -37.39
C ALA A 81 32.58 15.21 -36.60
N ARG A 82 31.77 14.74 -35.64
CA ARG A 82 32.03 13.54 -34.85
C ARG A 82 30.97 12.48 -35.11
N ILE A 83 31.41 11.27 -35.40
CA ILE A 83 30.56 10.10 -35.60
C ILE A 83 30.83 9.12 -34.47
N THR A 84 29.76 8.68 -33.80
CA THR A 84 29.83 7.66 -32.75
C THR A 84 29.00 6.45 -33.18
N LEU A 85 29.64 5.29 -33.32
CA LEU A 85 28.95 4.01 -33.47
C LEU A 85 28.55 3.50 -32.09
N LEU A 86 27.26 3.57 -31.76
CA LEU A 86 26.74 3.09 -30.49
C LEU A 86 26.22 1.66 -30.65
N ILE A 87 26.82 0.72 -29.93
CA ILE A 87 26.41 -0.69 -29.93
C ILE A 87 25.69 -0.99 -28.61
N GLY A 88 24.36 -1.10 -28.66
CA GLY A 88 23.52 -1.45 -27.52
C GLY A 88 23.30 -2.96 -27.40
N LEU A 89 23.85 -3.59 -26.37
CA LEU A 89 23.68 -5.03 -26.12
C LEU A 89 22.90 -5.26 -24.83
N MET A 90 21.76 -5.93 -24.94
CA MET A 90 21.02 -6.40 -23.77
C MET A 90 21.62 -7.70 -23.22
N GLY A 91 22.88 -7.58 -22.82
CA GLY A 91 23.69 -8.60 -22.16
C GLY A 91 24.78 -7.97 -21.31
N VAL A 92 25.55 -8.82 -20.62
CA VAL A 92 26.61 -8.40 -19.67
C VAL A 92 28.03 -8.63 -20.19
N GLN A 93 28.16 -9.19 -21.39
CA GLN A 93 29.45 -9.52 -21.98
C GLN A 93 29.92 -8.41 -22.91
N SER A 94 31.19 -8.04 -22.77
CA SER A 94 31.86 -7.12 -23.70
C SER A 94 31.97 -7.71 -25.11
N LEU A 95 32.30 -6.85 -26.08
CA LEU A 95 32.57 -7.27 -27.46
C LEU A 95 33.67 -8.34 -27.52
N SER A 96 33.54 -9.26 -28.47
CA SER A 96 34.60 -10.22 -28.75
C SER A 96 35.80 -9.53 -29.41
N THR A 97 37.00 -10.09 -29.21
CA THR A 97 38.25 -9.54 -29.77
C THR A 97 38.19 -9.33 -31.28
N ASP A 98 37.50 -10.23 -32.00
CA ASP A 98 37.34 -10.11 -33.45
C ASP A 98 36.45 -8.94 -33.87
N VAL A 99 35.38 -8.65 -33.11
CA VAL A 99 34.50 -7.50 -33.38
C VAL A 99 35.24 -6.21 -33.06
N THR A 100 35.88 -6.12 -31.89
CA THR A 100 36.69 -4.98 -31.47
C THR A 100 37.74 -4.63 -32.53
N ARG A 101 38.47 -5.64 -33.02
CA ARG A 101 39.46 -5.45 -34.09
C ARG A 101 38.87 -4.82 -35.36
N ARG A 102 37.65 -5.20 -35.78
CA ARG A 102 37.02 -4.62 -36.98
C ARG A 102 36.60 -3.16 -36.77
N LEU A 103 36.11 -2.82 -35.57
CA LEU A 103 35.74 -1.45 -35.23
C LEU A 103 36.97 -0.55 -35.10
N ASP A 104 38.04 -1.05 -34.49
CA ASP A 104 39.33 -0.36 -34.41
C ASP A 104 39.93 -0.13 -35.81
N GLU A 105 39.87 -1.15 -36.69
CA GLU A 105 40.26 -1.02 -38.10
C GLU A 105 39.43 0.04 -38.84
N ALA A 106 38.14 0.19 -38.53
CA ALA A 106 37.30 1.24 -39.10
C ALA A 106 37.68 2.62 -38.55
N CYS A 107 37.83 2.76 -37.23
CA CYS A 107 38.26 4.02 -36.61
C CYS A 107 39.61 4.49 -37.16
N ALA A 108 40.57 3.59 -37.35
CA ALA A 108 41.87 3.93 -37.93
C ALA A 108 41.76 4.46 -39.37
N ARG A 109 40.84 3.92 -40.19
CA ARG A 109 40.60 4.41 -41.56
C ARG A 109 39.95 5.79 -41.57
N PHE A 110 38.88 5.97 -40.81
CA PHE A 110 38.11 7.21 -40.78
C PHE A 110 38.84 8.35 -40.06
N ASN A 111 39.76 8.03 -39.14
CA ASN A 111 40.50 9.03 -38.37
C ASN A 111 41.82 9.50 -39.02
N GLY A 112 42.04 9.18 -40.29
CA GLY A 112 43.30 9.49 -40.99
C GLY A 112 43.64 10.99 -41.07
N PHE A 113 42.63 11.87 -41.04
CA PHE A 113 42.80 13.34 -41.13
C PHE A 113 42.36 14.08 -39.86
N GLY A 114 42.11 13.36 -38.77
CA GLY A 114 41.60 13.90 -37.52
C GLY A 114 40.62 12.91 -36.86
N PRO A 115 40.33 13.06 -35.55
CA PRO A 115 39.45 12.13 -34.85
C PRO A 115 37.99 12.39 -35.26
N MET A 116 37.48 11.64 -36.24
CA MET A 116 36.13 11.76 -36.80
C MET A 116 35.20 10.67 -36.29
N LEU A 117 35.67 9.42 -36.19
CA LEU A 117 34.91 8.23 -35.81
C LEU A 117 35.37 7.68 -34.45
N ASP A 118 34.41 7.34 -33.60
CA ASP A 118 34.61 6.54 -32.39
C ASP A 118 33.46 5.52 -32.23
N TYR A 119 33.59 4.57 -31.30
CA TYR A 119 32.52 3.66 -30.94
C TYR A 119 32.33 3.52 -29.43
N GLU A 120 31.08 3.39 -29.03
CA GLU A 120 30.67 3.19 -27.65
C GLU A 120 29.86 1.91 -27.55
N VAL A 121 30.08 1.15 -26.48
CA VAL A 121 29.31 -0.07 -26.18
C VAL A 121 28.47 0.21 -24.96
N CYS A 122 27.16 0.01 -25.09
CA CYS A 122 26.21 0.17 -24.00
C CYS A 122 25.64 -1.21 -23.63
N LEU A 123 26.04 -1.74 -22.49
CA LEU A 123 25.59 -3.04 -21.98
C LEU A 123 24.31 -2.90 -21.15
N ALA A 124 23.66 -4.03 -20.85
CA ALA A 124 22.42 -4.03 -20.09
C ALA A 124 22.50 -3.21 -18.78
N PRO A 125 23.55 -3.30 -17.94
CA PRO A 125 23.63 -2.48 -16.71
C PRO A 125 23.66 -0.97 -16.97
N GLU A 126 24.30 -0.53 -18.06
CA GLU A 126 24.42 0.88 -18.42
C GLU A 126 23.10 1.41 -19.00
N ILE A 127 22.44 0.61 -19.84
CA ILE A 127 21.09 0.90 -20.36
C ILE A 127 20.11 1.02 -19.19
N TRP A 128 20.14 0.09 -18.25
CA TRP A 128 19.35 0.17 -17.02
C TRP A 128 19.68 1.41 -16.20
N GLY A 129 20.96 1.77 -16.07
CA GLY A 129 21.38 3.00 -15.40
C GLY A 129 20.85 4.28 -16.06
N ILE A 130 20.84 4.34 -17.40
CA ILE A 130 20.28 5.47 -18.16
C ILE A 130 18.76 5.57 -17.95
N VAL A 131 18.06 4.44 -18.00
CA VAL A 131 16.61 4.39 -17.76
C VAL A 131 16.27 4.80 -16.32
N GLN A 132 17.01 4.28 -15.33
CA GLN A 132 16.86 4.66 -13.93
C GLN A 132 17.15 6.15 -13.70
N ALA A 133 18.18 6.71 -14.35
CA ALA A 133 18.53 8.13 -14.24
C ALA A 133 17.43 9.05 -14.80
N GLY A 134 16.64 8.59 -15.78
CA GLY A 134 15.48 9.32 -16.29
C GLY A 134 14.25 9.34 -15.36
N ILE A 135 14.24 8.47 -14.35
CA ILE A 135 13.11 8.24 -13.43
C ILE A 135 13.45 8.68 -12.00
N THR A 136 14.74 8.64 -11.64
CA THR A 136 15.24 9.12 -10.34
C THR A 136 15.11 10.64 -10.29
N PRO A 137 14.52 11.23 -9.23
CA PRO A 137 14.46 12.68 -9.10
C PRO A 137 15.86 13.29 -9.15
N PRO A 138 16.00 14.51 -9.70
CA PRO A 138 17.30 15.15 -9.75
C PRO A 138 17.82 15.42 -8.33
N LYS A 139 19.07 15.00 -8.08
CA LYS A 139 19.78 15.24 -6.81
C LYS A 139 19.84 16.73 -6.49
N VAL A 140 19.93 17.06 -5.21
CA VAL A 140 19.87 18.44 -4.70
C VAL A 140 21.28 19.01 -4.58
N ASP A 141 21.54 20.15 -5.20
CA ASP A 141 22.70 20.98 -4.86
C ASP A 141 22.27 22.01 -3.81
N LEU A 142 23.03 22.14 -2.72
CA LEU A 142 22.63 22.94 -1.56
C LEU A 142 23.72 23.95 -1.19
N THR A 143 23.32 25.17 -0.81
CA THR A 143 24.26 26.14 -0.21
C THR A 143 23.98 26.27 1.28
N VAL A 144 25.03 26.12 2.09
CA VAL A 144 24.96 26.19 3.57
C VAL A 144 25.89 27.28 4.06
N LYS A 145 25.34 28.33 4.69
CA LYS A 145 26.08 29.39 5.36
C LYS A 145 26.18 29.08 6.84
N MET A 146 27.41 28.92 7.31
CA MET A 146 27.71 28.42 8.64
C MET A 146 28.57 29.41 9.42
N GLN A 147 28.29 29.55 10.70
CA GLN A 147 29.03 30.35 11.67
C GLN A 147 29.61 29.43 12.75
N GLU A 148 30.58 29.91 13.52
CA GLU A 148 31.18 29.16 14.64
C GLU A 148 31.59 27.74 14.24
N TRP A 149 32.26 27.63 13.08
CA TRP A 149 32.50 26.36 12.42
C TRP A 149 33.91 25.82 12.69
N PHE A 150 34.05 24.50 12.55
CA PHE A 150 35.33 23.82 12.46
C PHE A 150 35.31 22.81 11.32
N ARG A 151 36.50 22.56 10.75
CA ARG A 151 36.71 21.59 9.66
C ARG A 151 37.48 20.40 10.17
N ARG A 152 37.10 19.21 9.72
CA ARG A 152 37.89 18.00 9.84
C ARG A 152 38.09 17.40 8.45
N ALA A 153 39.35 17.36 8.01
CA ALA A 153 39.72 16.93 6.66
C ALA A 153 39.93 15.41 6.51
N TYR A 154 40.01 14.66 7.62
CA TYR A 154 40.30 13.22 7.64
C TYR A 154 39.37 12.47 8.61
N PRO A 155 38.86 11.26 8.26
CA PRO A 155 39.06 10.53 6.99
C PRO A 155 38.24 11.07 5.80
N PHE A 156 37.24 11.90 6.06
CA PHE A 156 36.40 12.56 5.05
C PHE A 156 36.39 14.05 5.32
N ASP A 157 36.29 14.86 4.26
CA ASP A 157 36.18 16.31 4.43
C ASP A 157 34.82 16.65 5.04
N SER A 158 34.83 17.33 6.18
CA SER A 158 33.62 17.62 6.94
C SER A 158 33.70 18.96 7.65
N TYR A 159 32.54 19.61 7.74
CA TYR A 159 32.36 20.90 8.39
C TYR A 159 31.25 20.78 9.43
N SER A 160 31.43 21.40 10.58
CA SER A 160 30.40 21.45 11.63
C SER A 160 30.35 22.83 12.25
N GLY A 161 29.15 23.35 12.45
CA GLY A 161 28.95 24.69 12.98
C GLY A 161 27.48 25.07 13.07
N SER A 162 27.22 26.33 13.38
CA SER A 162 25.90 26.89 13.64
C SER A 162 25.28 27.48 12.37
N VAL A 163 24.01 27.17 12.09
CA VAL A 163 23.26 27.68 10.94
C VAL A 163 21.94 28.30 11.43
N PRO A 164 21.54 29.48 10.92
CA PRO A 164 20.23 30.06 11.22
C PRO A 164 19.09 29.13 10.80
N VAL A 165 18.07 28.97 11.65
CA VAL A 165 16.96 28.05 11.36
C VAL A 165 16.13 28.51 10.16
N GLY A 166 16.06 29.81 9.88
CA GLY A 166 15.41 30.33 8.66
C GLY A 166 16.03 29.76 7.38
N GLU A 167 17.36 29.67 7.31
CA GLU A 167 18.04 29.09 6.15
C GLU A 167 17.73 27.59 6.01
N VAL A 168 17.58 26.88 7.13
CA VAL A 168 17.17 25.47 7.13
C VAL A 168 15.75 25.28 6.60
N ALA A 169 14.84 26.21 6.93
CA ALA A 169 13.48 26.19 6.40
C ALA A 169 13.46 26.41 4.88
N ASP A 170 14.27 27.36 4.39
CA ASP A 170 14.41 27.64 2.96
C ASP A 170 14.85 26.41 2.15
N TRP A 171 15.75 25.58 2.70
CA TRP A 171 16.20 24.35 2.03
C TRP A 171 15.04 23.41 1.68
N LEU A 172 14.07 23.27 2.58
CA LEU A 172 12.91 22.40 2.36
C LEU A 172 11.85 23.08 1.49
N ASP A 173 11.68 24.39 1.60
CA ASP A 173 10.76 25.14 0.74
C ASP A 173 11.21 25.10 -0.73
N GLU A 174 12.53 25.19 -0.98
CA GLU A 174 13.11 25.16 -2.32
C GLU A 174 13.20 23.75 -2.93
N HIS A 175 13.63 22.76 -2.14
CA HIS A 175 13.95 21.43 -2.68
C HIS A 175 12.90 20.35 -2.37
N GLY A 176 11.99 20.60 -1.43
CA GLY A 176 10.95 19.65 -1.02
C GLY A 176 11.52 18.34 -0.47
N ASP A 177 10.75 17.26 -0.61
CA ASP A 177 11.09 15.93 -0.11
C ASP A 177 12.42 15.37 -0.66
N ARG A 178 12.90 15.88 -1.81
CA ARG A 178 14.17 15.45 -2.43
C ARG A 178 15.37 15.66 -1.50
N LEU A 179 15.28 16.64 -0.60
CA LEU A 179 16.31 16.90 0.42
C LEU A 179 16.54 15.70 1.35
N PHE A 180 15.59 14.77 1.48
CA PHE A 180 15.64 13.63 2.38
C PHE A 180 15.83 12.27 1.69
N GLU A 181 16.24 12.24 0.42
CA GLU A 181 16.35 10.99 -0.35
C GLU A 181 17.28 9.95 0.28
N GLY A 182 18.43 10.37 0.81
CA GLY A 182 19.38 9.48 1.50
C GLY A 182 19.01 9.19 2.96
N ASN A 183 17.86 9.69 3.45
CA ASN A 183 17.37 9.40 4.80
C ASN A 183 16.64 8.05 4.85
N ILE A 184 16.75 7.32 5.96
CA ILE A 184 16.05 6.05 6.20
C ILE A 184 14.54 6.21 6.39
N ARG A 185 14.08 7.41 6.76
CA ARG A 185 12.66 7.75 6.94
C ARG A 185 12.28 8.84 5.96
N LYS A 186 11.07 8.74 5.40
CA LYS A 186 10.44 9.93 4.82
C LYS A 186 10.14 10.88 5.97
N SER A 187 10.18 12.19 5.75
CA SER A 187 9.65 13.11 6.74
C SER A 187 8.17 12.80 6.92
N LEU A 188 7.86 12.03 7.97
CA LEU A 188 6.51 11.93 8.49
C LEU A 188 6.13 13.37 8.77
N GLY A 189 5.06 13.87 8.15
CA GLY A 189 4.49 15.17 8.46
C GLY A 189 4.16 15.29 9.95
N ILE A 190 3.20 16.13 10.35
CA ILE A 190 2.98 16.45 11.76
C ILE A 190 2.84 15.19 12.65
N THR A 191 3.89 14.87 13.41
CA THR A 191 3.90 13.88 14.50
C THR A 191 3.92 14.62 15.84
N ARG A 192 3.56 13.97 16.95
CA ARG A 192 3.62 14.58 18.30
C ARG A 192 5.01 15.14 18.65
N VAL A 193 6.08 14.59 18.07
CA VAL A 193 7.46 15.08 18.24
C VAL A 193 7.71 16.36 17.44
N ASN A 194 7.15 16.49 16.23
CA ASN A 194 7.26 17.74 15.45
C ASN A 194 6.59 18.91 16.18
N GLN A 195 5.51 18.65 16.91
CA GLN A 195 4.77 19.70 17.62
C GLN A 195 5.62 20.35 18.73
N SER A 196 6.36 19.58 19.54
CA SER A 196 7.23 20.17 20.58
C SER A 196 8.41 20.95 20.00
N VAL A 197 8.92 20.54 18.84
CA VAL A 197 9.99 21.25 18.13
C VAL A 197 9.47 22.59 17.58
N VAL A 198 8.28 22.60 16.97
CA VAL A 198 7.60 23.82 16.52
C VAL A 198 7.30 24.75 17.71
N GLU A 199 6.78 24.22 18.81
CA GLU A 199 6.52 25.00 20.03
C GLU A 199 7.78 25.66 20.58
N THR A 200 8.91 24.93 20.57
CA THR A 200 10.21 25.50 20.98
C THR A 200 10.61 26.66 20.09
N LEU A 201 10.47 26.53 18.77
CA LEU A 201 10.79 27.60 17.82
C LEU A 201 9.88 28.83 18.00
N GLN A 202 8.63 28.64 18.39
CA GLN A 202 7.67 29.73 18.57
C GLN A 202 7.79 30.43 19.93
N VAL A 203 8.04 29.67 21.00
CA VAL A 203 8.01 30.20 22.38
C VAL A 203 9.41 30.56 22.89
N GLU A 204 10.42 29.75 22.57
CA GLU A 204 11.79 29.92 23.07
C GLU A 204 12.86 29.75 21.97
N PRO A 205 12.81 30.53 20.86
CA PRO A 205 13.71 30.34 19.70
C PRO A 205 15.19 30.43 20.05
N SER A 206 15.57 31.31 21.00
CA SER A 206 16.96 31.45 21.46
C SER A 206 17.50 30.22 22.19
N ARG A 207 16.63 29.33 22.67
CA ARG A 207 17.03 28.07 23.35
C ARG A 207 17.07 26.88 22.40
N PHE A 208 16.59 27.03 21.17
CA PHE A 208 16.47 25.96 20.19
C PHE A 208 17.79 25.21 19.97
N PHE A 209 18.90 25.96 19.89
CA PHE A 209 20.25 25.41 19.72
C PHE A 209 20.60 24.35 20.78
N TYR A 210 20.12 24.52 22.03
CA TYR A 210 20.44 23.62 23.14
C TYR A 210 19.49 22.42 23.25
N TYR A 211 18.28 22.52 22.69
CA TYR A 211 17.27 21.46 22.75
C TYR A 211 17.29 20.53 21.53
N ASN A 212 17.89 20.97 20.42
CA ASN A 212 17.96 20.19 19.19
C ASN A 212 19.26 19.37 19.06
N ASN A 213 19.15 18.16 18.51
CA ASN A 213 20.31 17.28 18.29
C ASN A 213 21.18 17.68 17.08
N GLY A 214 20.68 18.58 16.23
CA GLY A 214 21.34 19.05 15.02
C GLY A 214 20.87 18.36 13.74
N ILE A 215 21.54 18.68 12.64
CA ILE A 215 21.25 18.20 11.28
C ILE A 215 22.54 17.64 10.70
N THR A 216 22.46 16.47 10.06
CA THR A 216 23.60 15.89 9.33
C THR A 216 23.26 15.80 7.84
N ILE A 217 24.15 16.34 7.02
CA ILE A 217 24.07 16.40 5.56
C ILE A 217 25.22 15.60 4.98
N LEU A 218 24.91 14.65 4.10
CA LEU A 218 25.90 13.98 3.25
C LEU A 218 25.87 14.62 1.87
N CYS A 219 27.03 14.71 1.25
CA CYS A 219 27.17 15.24 -0.11
C CYS A 219 28.32 14.55 -0.84
N ARG A 220 28.31 14.63 -2.16
CA ARG A 220 29.42 14.12 -2.99
C ARG A 220 30.66 15.00 -2.89
N GLY A 221 30.50 16.31 -2.76
CA GLY A 221 31.58 17.27 -2.71
C GLY A 221 31.20 18.57 -2.01
N ILE A 222 32.23 19.28 -1.50
CA ILE A 222 32.09 20.55 -0.79
C ILE A 222 33.02 21.57 -1.43
N GLU A 223 32.46 22.68 -1.90
CA GLU A 223 33.20 23.87 -2.29
C GLU A 223 33.02 24.94 -1.21
N ALA A 224 34.09 25.23 -0.45
CA ALA A 224 34.04 26.13 0.68
C ALA A 224 34.56 27.54 0.32
N THR A 225 33.71 28.55 0.52
CA THR A 225 34.02 29.96 0.25
C THR A 225 33.91 30.79 1.53
N PRO A 226 35.05 31.25 2.11
CA PRO A 226 35.02 32.17 3.25
C PRO A 226 34.45 33.54 2.87
N PHE A 227 33.67 34.17 3.75
CA PHE A 227 33.03 35.46 3.48
C PHE A 227 34.05 36.62 3.35
N ALA A 228 35.17 36.54 4.08
CA ALA A 228 36.29 37.46 3.96
C ALA A 228 37.62 36.72 4.13
N ARG A 229 38.59 36.96 3.23
CA ARG A 229 39.93 36.35 3.29
C ARG A 229 40.72 36.72 4.55
N THR A 230 40.34 37.81 5.22
CA THR A 230 41.00 38.36 6.41
C THR A 230 40.40 37.87 7.73
N SER A 231 39.27 37.14 7.71
CA SER A 231 38.63 36.60 8.91
C SER A 231 38.52 35.07 8.82
N PRO A 232 39.59 34.33 9.16
CA PRO A 232 39.61 32.87 9.07
C PRO A 232 38.58 32.16 9.99
N HIS A 233 38.01 32.87 10.96
CA HIS A 233 36.93 32.39 11.84
C HIS A 233 35.57 33.05 11.54
N GLY A 234 35.46 33.79 10.44
CA GLY A 234 34.18 34.38 10.01
C GLY A 234 33.22 33.35 9.42
N PRO A 235 32.00 33.77 9.04
CA PRO A 235 31.05 32.90 8.35
C PRO A 235 31.65 32.28 7.08
N ILE A 236 31.25 31.04 6.80
CA ILE A 236 31.66 30.29 5.61
C ILE A 236 30.43 29.89 4.79
N SER A 237 30.52 29.98 3.47
CA SER A 237 29.51 29.46 2.55
C SER A 237 30.01 28.15 1.94
N LEU A 238 29.26 27.08 2.13
CA LEU A 238 29.56 25.75 1.59
C LEU A 238 28.59 25.46 0.45
N LYS A 239 29.09 25.28 -0.76
CA LYS A 239 28.30 24.77 -1.88
C LYS A 239 28.48 23.25 -1.93
N LEU A 240 27.37 22.54 -1.76
CA LEU A 240 27.31 21.09 -1.64
C LEU A 240 26.76 20.50 -2.93
N THR A 241 27.44 19.49 -3.47
CA THR A 241 26.96 18.76 -4.64
C THR A 241 26.31 17.45 -4.22
N ASP A 242 25.15 17.11 -4.78
CA ASP A 242 24.39 15.90 -4.43
C ASP A 242 24.12 15.77 -2.91
N ALA A 243 23.62 16.84 -2.30
CA ALA A 243 23.34 16.94 -0.88
C ALA A 243 22.07 16.17 -0.46
N SER A 244 22.13 15.54 0.72
CA SER A 244 21.01 14.83 1.33
C SER A 244 21.07 14.93 2.86
N VAL A 245 19.96 15.33 3.48
CA VAL A 245 19.79 15.39 4.94
C VAL A 245 19.48 13.99 5.48
N VAL A 246 20.49 13.37 6.08
CA VAL A 246 20.42 11.99 6.61
C VAL A 246 20.02 11.92 8.08
N ASN A 247 20.06 13.05 8.79
CA ASN A 247 19.55 13.20 10.16
C ASN A 247 19.04 14.63 10.37
N GLY A 248 17.96 14.76 11.16
CA GLY A 248 17.33 16.06 11.43
C GLY A 248 16.15 16.41 10.50
N ALA A 249 15.60 15.45 9.74
CA ALA A 249 14.45 15.70 8.84
C ALA A 249 13.23 16.32 9.56
N GLN A 250 12.98 15.90 10.81
CA GLN A 250 11.94 16.48 11.67
C GLN A 250 12.26 17.94 12.04
N THR A 251 13.51 18.25 12.38
CA THR A 251 13.99 19.62 12.64
C THR A 251 13.76 20.52 11.44
N VAL A 252 14.16 20.06 10.24
CA VAL A 252 13.98 20.81 8.98
C VAL A 252 12.49 21.05 8.70
N SER A 253 11.66 20.02 8.88
CA SER A 253 10.21 20.13 8.63
C SER A 253 9.51 21.05 9.64
N ALA A 254 9.92 20.99 10.91
CA ALA A 254 9.41 21.88 11.96
C ALA A 254 9.85 23.34 11.74
N ALA A 255 11.07 23.56 11.21
CA ALA A 255 11.54 24.88 10.84
C ALA A 255 10.66 25.52 9.76
N LEU A 256 10.36 24.79 8.67
CA LEU A 256 9.47 25.28 7.61
C LEU A 256 8.06 25.58 8.12
N GLU A 257 7.51 24.72 8.98
CA GLU A 257 6.20 24.95 9.59
C GLU A 257 6.18 26.19 10.50
N ALA A 258 7.20 26.37 11.34
CA ALA A 258 7.34 27.56 12.17
C ALA A 258 7.47 28.82 11.32
N MET A 259 8.25 28.77 10.23
CA MET A 259 8.41 29.87 9.25
C MET A 259 7.07 30.27 8.64
N LYS A 260 6.24 29.28 8.25
CA LYS A 260 4.91 29.53 7.67
C LYS A 260 3.93 30.15 8.65
N ARG A 261 4.11 29.93 9.96
CA ARG A 261 3.27 30.51 11.02
C ARG A 261 3.71 31.92 11.39
N ASP A 262 5.00 32.11 11.62
CA ASP A 262 5.58 33.40 11.94
C ASP A 262 7.07 33.47 11.52
N PRO A 263 7.40 34.10 10.38
CA PRO A 263 8.77 34.21 9.89
C PRO A 263 9.74 34.89 10.89
N ALA A 264 9.25 35.81 11.72
CA ALA A 264 10.09 36.57 12.64
C ALA A 264 10.63 35.72 13.80
N THR A 265 9.99 34.58 14.10
CA THR A 265 10.41 33.68 15.20
C THR A 265 11.74 32.98 14.94
N LEU A 266 12.16 32.87 13.68
CA LEU A 266 13.36 32.11 13.29
C LEU A 266 14.66 32.93 13.29
N GLU A 267 14.58 34.26 13.37
CA GLU A 267 15.76 35.14 13.31
C GLU A 267 16.73 34.94 14.49
N ALA A 268 16.19 34.54 15.65
CA ALA A 268 16.96 34.29 16.87
C ALA A 268 17.34 32.81 17.09
N ALA A 269 16.94 31.91 16.19
CA ALA A 269 17.11 30.48 16.35
C ALA A 269 18.27 29.95 15.48
N PHE A 270 19.12 29.12 16.10
CA PHE A 270 20.25 28.48 15.45
C PHE A 270 20.23 26.97 15.69
N VAL A 271 20.79 26.20 14.76
CA VAL A 271 20.93 24.75 14.88
C VAL A 271 22.32 24.30 14.46
N THR A 272 22.83 23.24 15.11
CA THR A 272 24.10 22.62 14.74
C THR A 272 23.92 21.84 13.43
N VAL A 273 24.72 22.15 12.41
CA VAL A 273 24.73 21.44 11.13
C VAL A 273 26.11 20.80 10.93
N LYS A 274 26.10 19.53 10.55
CA LYS A 274 27.28 18.75 10.16
C LYS A 274 27.18 18.35 8.69
N VAL A 275 28.16 18.74 7.89
CA VAL A 275 28.27 18.38 6.48
C VAL A 275 29.44 17.43 6.30
N ILE A 276 29.24 16.33 5.56
CA ILE A 276 30.27 15.32 5.29
C ILE A 276 30.32 15.03 3.79
N ALA A 277 31.51 15.17 3.19
CA ALA A 277 31.79 14.79 1.80
C ALA A 277 32.24 13.33 1.73
N THR A 278 31.42 12.45 1.15
CA THR A 278 31.76 11.03 1.02
C THR A 278 32.57 10.72 -0.26
N GLY A 279 32.53 11.59 -1.27
CA GLY A 279 33.23 11.41 -2.54
C GLY A 279 32.50 10.47 -3.52
N ARG A 280 33.08 10.26 -4.71
CA ARG A 280 32.52 9.32 -5.71
C ARG A 280 32.78 7.87 -5.30
N GLY A 281 31.75 7.02 -5.39
CA GLY A 281 31.88 5.57 -5.17
C GLY A 281 31.91 5.12 -3.71
N ALA A 282 31.43 5.96 -2.77
CA ALA A 282 31.46 5.70 -1.33
C ALA A 282 30.05 5.50 -0.73
N ASP A 283 29.11 4.95 -1.49
CA ASP A 283 27.71 4.78 -1.08
C ASP A 283 27.58 3.89 0.17
N ASP A 284 28.46 2.89 0.32
CA ASP A 284 28.54 2.04 1.53
C ASP A 284 28.85 2.86 2.79
N ILE A 285 29.77 3.82 2.69
CA ILE A 285 30.14 4.69 3.81
C ILE A 285 28.99 5.67 4.10
N ALA A 286 28.38 6.24 3.07
CA ALA A 286 27.21 7.10 3.24
C ALA A 286 26.09 6.38 4.00
N ASN A 287 25.80 5.13 3.60
CA ASN A 287 24.85 4.27 4.28
C ASN A 287 25.26 3.99 5.73
N GLN A 288 26.52 3.64 6.00
CA GLN A 288 27.00 3.41 7.37
C GLN A 288 26.86 4.65 8.26
N ILE A 289 27.19 5.85 7.74
CA ILE A 289 27.03 7.11 8.47
C ILE A 289 25.55 7.38 8.75
N THR A 290 24.67 7.19 7.76
CA THR A 290 23.22 7.32 7.94
C THR A 290 22.71 6.36 9.01
N LYS A 291 23.11 5.09 8.99
CA LYS A 291 22.75 4.11 10.02
C LYS A 291 23.22 4.58 11.41
N ALA A 292 24.51 4.91 11.55
CA ALA A 292 25.11 5.31 12.82
C ALA A 292 24.56 6.62 13.40
N THR A 293 24.12 7.56 12.54
CA THR A 293 23.55 8.83 13.01
C THR A 293 22.09 8.67 13.44
N ASN A 294 21.37 7.69 12.89
CA ASN A 294 19.98 7.45 13.25
C ASN A 294 19.81 6.52 14.47
N THR A 295 20.77 5.64 14.77
CA THR A 295 20.74 4.70 15.93
C THR A 295 20.64 5.38 17.30
N GLN A 296 20.92 6.69 17.40
CA GLN A 296 20.74 7.46 18.62
C GLN A 296 19.26 7.71 18.96
N ASN A 297 18.35 7.51 18.00
CA ASN A 297 16.90 7.38 18.22
C ASN A 297 16.50 5.89 18.11
N HIS A 298 15.35 5.49 18.65
CA HIS A 298 14.85 4.11 18.44
C HIS A 298 14.58 3.88 16.94
N VAL A 299 15.45 3.10 16.29
CA VAL A 299 15.34 2.72 14.88
C VAL A 299 14.92 1.26 14.78
N GLU A 300 13.81 1.01 14.08
CA GLU A 300 13.34 -0.34 13.80
C GLU A 300 14.21 -0.98 12.71
N ARG A 301 14.40 -2.30 12.77
CA ARG A 301 15.19 -3.05 11.76
C ARG A 301 14.75 -2.77 10.33
N ARG A 302 13.44 -2.56 10.14
CA ARG A 302 12.82 -2.17 8.87
C ARG A 302 13.39 -0.89 8.26
N ASP A 303 13.72 0.11 9.06
CA ASP A 303 14.16 1.41 8.53
C ASP A 303 15.51 1.28 7.79
N TYR A 304 16.34 0.29 8.13
CA TYR A 304 17.61 0.02 7.46
C TYR A 304 17.45 -0.60 6.08
N VAL A 305 16.34 -1.30 5.85
CA VAL A 305 16.01 -1.93 4.56
C VAL A 305 15.81 -0.88 3.47
N ALA A 306 15.42 0.35 3.83
CA ALA A 306 15.30 1.46 2.87
C ALA A 306 16.63 1.92 2.25
N LEU A 307 17.77 1.54 2.82
CA LEU A 307 19.10 1.82 2.26
C LEU A 307 19.63 0.70 1.37
N ASP A 308 18.94 -0.45 1.34
CA ASP A 308 19.36 -1.57 0.52
C ASP A 308 19.03 -1.29 -0.96
N PRO A 309 20.03 -1.31 -1.86
CA PRO A 309 19.82 -1.12 -3.30
C PRO A 309 18.78 -2.07 -3.91
N VAL A 310 18.58 -3.26 -3.33
CA VAL A 310 17.54 -4.19 -3.79
C VAL A 310 16.15 -3.55 -3.73
N GLN A 311 15.86 -2.78 -2.69
CA GLN A 311 14.55 -2.16 -2.53
C GLN A 311 14.32 -1.00 -3.51
N SER A 312 15.36 -0.19 -3.78
CA SER A 312 15.26 0.84 -4.83
C SER A 312 15.12 0.21 -6.20
N ASN A 313 15.84 -0.87 -6.50
CA ASN A 313 15.71 -1.58 -7.77
C ASN A 313 14.31 -2.17 -7.96
N ILE A 314 13.73 -2.75 -6.91
CA ILE A 314 12.34 -3.24 -6.93
C ILE A 314 11.37 -2.07 -7.17
N ARG A 315 11.57 -0.92 -6.51
CA ARG A 315 10.73 0.25 -6.72
C ARG A 315 10.74 0.71 -8.17
N ASP A 316 11.93 0.77 -8.76
CA ASP A 316 12.11 1.22 -10.13
C ASP A 316 11.50 0.21 -11.12
N ASP A 317 11.63 -1.10 -10.87
CA ASP A 317 10.96 -2.16 -11.63
C ASP A 317 9.43 -2.07 -11.53
N PHE A 318 8.87 -1.78 -10.35
CA PHE A 318 7.44 -1.51 -10.17
C PHE A 318 6.95 -0.33 -11.02
N ALA A 319 7.72 0.76 -11.05
CA ALA A 319 7.38 1.95 -11.83
C ALA A 319 7.49 1.69 -13.34
N LEU A 320 8.54 0.99 -13.77
CA LEU A 320 8.86 0.73 -15.17
C LEU A 320 7.96 -0.33 -15.80
N THR A 321 7.89 -1.49 -15.16
CA THR A 321 7.28 -2.69 -15.73
C THR A 321 5.78 -2.72 -15.48
N LEU A 322 5.33 -2.26 -14.31
CA LEU A 322 3.93 -2.38 -13.88
C LEU A 322 3.17 -1.05 -13.84
N GLN A 323 3.87 0.10 -13.92
CA GLN A 323 3.31 1.43 -13.66
C GLN A 323 2.58 1.50 -12.31
N LYS A 324 3.21 0.89 -11.28
CA LYS A 324 2.69 0.81 -9.91
C LYS A 324 3.66 1.48 -8.93
N THR A 325 3.15 1.90 -7.79
CA THR A 325 3.94 2.51 -6.72
C THR A 325 4.39 1.47 -5.71
N TYR A 326 5.68 1.45 -5.39
CA TYR A 326 6.24 0.64 -4.31
C TYR A 326 6.85 1.53 -3.24
N THR A 327 6.25 1.54 -2.05
CA THR A 327 6.68 2.40 -0.94
C THR A 327 7.55 1.62 0.04
N ILE A 328 8.71 2.17 0.39
CA ILE A 328 9.73 1.49 1.21
C ILE A 328 9.80 2.13 2.60
N LYS A 329 9.87 3.46 2.66
CA LYS A 329 10.17 4.18 3.90
C LYS A 329 8.95 4.26 4.80
N ARG A 330 9.19 4.20 6.11
CA ARG A 330 8.14 4.50 7.09
C ARG A 330 7.66 5.94 6.92
N GLY A 331 6.34 6.10 6.83
CA GLY A 331 5.70 7.40 6.66
C GLY A 331 5.40 7.80 5.23
N GLU A 332 5.82 7.01 4.24
CA GLU A 332 5.25 7.13 2.90
C GLU A 332 3.75 6.83 2.95
N ILE A 333 2.99 7.58 2.15
CA ILE A 333 1.56 7.34 1.98
C ILE A 333 1.44 6.00 1.27
N GLU A 334 0.79 5.02 1.91
CA GLU A 334 0.57 3.74 1.26
C GLU A 334 -0.29 3.94 0.00
N PRO A 335 0.12 3.37 -1.13
CA PRO A 335 -0.63 3.50 -2.36
C PRO A 335 -1.99 2.81 -2.22
N PRO A 336 -3.03 3.29 -2.93
CA PRO A 336 -4.29 2.56 -3.06
C PRO A 336 -4.06 1.10 -3.49
N PRO A 337 -4.91 0.14 -3.07
CA PRO A 337 -4.72 -1.27 -3.37
C PRO A 337 -4.49 -1.57 -4.85
N GLU A 338 -5.13 -0.85 -5.76
CA GLU A 338 -4.97 -0.99 -7.21
C GLU A 338 -3.71 -0.32 -7.77
N ALA A 339 -3.15 0.65 -7.05
CA ALA A 339 -2.02 1.47 -7.50
C ALA A 339 -0.66 0.93 -7.05
N GLY A 340 -0.61 0.02 -6.08
CA GLY A 340 0.64 -0.62 -5.68
C GLY A 340 0.63 -1.25 -4.29
N CYS A 341 1.82 -1.34 -3.68
CA CYS A 341 1.99 -1.91 -2.35
C CYS A 341 3.20 -1.33 -1.60
N SER A 342 3.27 -1.59 -0.29
CA SER A 342 4.43 -1.25 0.54
C SER A 342 5.38 -2.43 0.68
N VAL A 343 6.64 -2.17 1.03
CA VAL A 343 7.65 -3.20 1.33
C VAL A 343 7.17 -4.20 2.39
N VAL A 344 6.34 -3.74 3.34
CA VAL A 344 5.72 -4.59 4.37
C VAL A 344 4.73 -5.56 3.73
N HIS A 345 3.83 -5.07 2.89
CA HIS A 345 2.87 -5.92 2.16
C HIS A 345 3.59 -6.93 1.24
N ALA A 346 4.64 -6.49 0.56
CA ALA A 346 5.48 -7.35 -0.26
C ALA A 346 6.15 -8.45 0.57
N ALA A 347 6.81 -8.10 1.67
CA ALA A 347 7.49 -9.07 2.55
C ALA A 347 6.51 -10.11 3.12
N ILE A 348 5.32 -9.69 3.55
CA ILE A 348 4.29 -10.61 4.05
C ILE A 348 3.81 -11.55 2.93
N ALA A 349 3.51 -11.02 1.75
CA ALA A 349 3.06 -11.83 0.62
C ALA A 349 4.13 -12.84 0.19
N LEU A 350 5.40 -12.42 0.09
CA LEU A 350 6.51 -13.30 -0.20
C LEU A 350 6.71 -14.35 0.90
N ALA A 351 6.53 -13.99 2.18
CA ALA A 351 6.64 -14.92 3.31
C ALA A 351 5.54 -15.99 3.31
N CYS A 352 4.29 -15.61 3.03
CA CYS A 352 3.19 -16.56 2.86
C CYS A 352 3.44 -17.46 1.65
N ALA A 353 3.92 -16.90 0.54
CA ALA A 353 4.28 -17.68 -0.62
C ALA A 353 5.45 -18.64 -0.32
N HIS A 354 6.33 -18.27 0.62
CA HIS A 354 7.50 -18.98 1.14
C HIS A 354 7.36 -20.52 1.08
N HIS A 355 8.24 -21.33 0.48
CA HIS A 355 8.13 -22.80 0.67
C HIS A 355 8.37 -23.19 2.14
N ASN A 356 9.24 -22.46 2.83
CA ASN A 356 9.37 -22.52 4.28
C ASN A 356 8.22 -21.77 4.98
N SER A 357 7.30 -22.53 5.58
CA SER A 357 6.14 -22.03 6.33
C SER A 357 6.52 -21.22 7.58
N GLU A 358 7.75 -21.34 8.08
CA GLU A 358 8.25 -20.58 9.22
C GLU A 358 8.27 -19.07 8.95
N LEU A 359 8.43 -18.64 7.69
CA LEU A 359 8.39 -17.22 7.35
C LEU A 359 6.97 -16.65 7.54
N ALA A 360 5.93 -17.41 7.18
CA ALA A 360 4.55 -17.01 7.38
C ALA A 360 4.17 -16.90 8.87
N VAL A 361 4.65 -17.82 9.72
CA VAL A 361 4.39 -17.74 11.17
C VAL A 361 5.17 -16.60 11.83
N ARG A 362 6.38 -16.27 11.35
CA ARG A 362 7.12 -15.07 11.79
C ARG A 362 6.32 -13.81 11.47
N ALA A 363 5.84 -13.66 10.24
CA ALA A 363 5.00 -12.55 9.82
C ALA A 363 3.73 -12.40 10.69
N LYS A 364 3.12 -13.53 11.07
CA LYS A 364 1.95 -13.56 11.97
C LYS A 364 2.25 -13.08 13.38
N ARG A 365 3.41 -13.47 13.95
CA ARG A 365 3.78 -13.14 15.33
C ARG A 365 4.16 -11.68 15.47
N ASP A 366 5.05 -11.25 14.58
CA ASP A 366 5.56 -9.90 14.55
C ASP A 366 6.19 -9.65 13.16
N PRO A 367 5.59 -8.77 12.32
CA PRO A 367 6.15 -8.41 11.03
C PRO A 367 7.60 -7.92 11.10
N ASP A 368 8.07 -7.42 12.25
CA ASP A 368 9.45 -6.96 12.38
C ASP A 368 10.49 -8.08 12.33
N LEU A 369 10.07 -9.33 12.57
CA LEU A 369 10.91 -10.52 12.40
C LEU A 369 11.26 -10.77 10.92
N LEU A 370 10.51 -10.20 9.97
CA LEU A 370 10.79 -10.31 8.55
C LEU A 370 12.03 -9.49 8.13
N TRP A 371 12.47 -8.55 8.96
CA TRP A 371 13.63 -7.69 8.70
C TRP A 371 14.92 -8.20 9.35
N GLU A 372 14.91 -9.44 9.85
CA GLU A 372 16.10 -10.08 10.41
C GLU A 372 17.18 -10.29 9.34
N GLU A 373 18.36 -9.72 9.59
CA GLU A 373 19.56 -9.92 8.77
C GLU A 373 20.31 -11.22 9.14
N GLY A 374 21.15 -11.70 8.24
CA GLY A 374 21.98 -12.90 8.42
C GLY A 374 21.66 -14.03 7.43
N PRO A 375 22.44 -15.14 7.43
CA PRO A 375 22.25 -16.23 6.46
C PRO A 375 20.88 -16.94 6.56
N ALA A 376 20.31 -17.02 7.77
CA ALA A 376 18.98 -17.55 8.05
C ALA A 376 17.95 -16.43 8.35
N GLY A 377 18.32 -15.17 8.08
CA GLY A 377 17.47 -14.01 8.27
C GLY A 377 16.33 -14.01 7.24
N ALA A 378 15.11 -13.71 7.70
CA ALA A 378 13.93 -13.72 6.84
C ALA A 378 14.07 -12.76 5.64
N TYR A 379 14.64 -11.57 5.86
CA TYR A 379 14.81 -10.57 4.79
C TYR A 379 15.61 -11.13 3.61
N ARG A 380 16.72 -11.82 3.91
CA ARG A 380 17.58 -12.42 2.90
C ARG A 380 16.85 -13.51 2.11
N LEU A 381 16.07 -14.35 2.78
CA LEU A 381 15.31 -15.43 2.13
C LEU A 381 14.19 -14.90 1.22
N LEU A 382 13.68 -13.69 1.50
CA LEU A 382 12.58 -13.10 0.74
C LEU A 382 13.05 -12.24 -0.44
N PHE A 383 14.16 -11.51 -0.27
CA PHE A 383 14.63 -10.52 -1.25
C PHE A 383 15.97 -10.89 -1.92
N HIS A 384 16.58 -12.04 -1.60
CA HIS A 384 17.78 -12.53 -2.27
C HIS A 384 17.65 -14.01 -2.70
N PRO A 385 17.75 -14.32 -4.01
CA PRO A 385 17.92 -13.39 -5.13
C PRO A 385 16.74 -12.40 -5.25
N GLN A 386 16.98 -11.23 -5.85
CA GLN A 386 15.98 -10.18 -5.97
C GLN A 386 14.75 -10.68 -6.73
N PRO A 387 13.55 -10.71 -6.11
CA PRO A 387 12.31 -11.05 -6.82
C PRO A 387 11.92 -9.92 -7.79
N SER A 388 11.31 -10.27 -8.92
CA SER A 388 10.81 -9.29 -9.88
C SER A 388 9.59 -8.54 -9.34
N ALA A 389 9.34 -7.32 -9.83
CA ALA A 389 8.14 -6.57 -9.48
C ALA A 389 6.86 -7.37 -9.77
N LEU A 390 6.84 -8.11 -10.89
CA LEU A 390 5.71 -8.96 -11.28
C LEU A 390 5.45 -10.08 -10.25
N GLN A 391 6.50 -10.77 -9.80
CA GLN A 391 6.40 -11.81 -8.78
C GLN A 391 5.84 -11.25 -7.46
N ILE A 392 6.39 -10.13 -7.00
CA ILE A 392 5.95 -9.47 -5.77
C ILE A 392 4.48 -9.07 -5.91
N TRP A 393 4.13 -8.39 -7.00
CA TRP A 393 2.79 -7.87 -7.22
C TRP A 393 1.73 -8.98 -7.28
N ARG A 394 1.99 -10.04 -8.04
CA ARG A 394 1.10 -11.21 -8.13
C ARG A 394 0.94 -11.92 -6.79
N SER A 395 2.02 -11.99 -6.00
CA SER A 395 1.95 -12.51 -4.62
C SER A 395 1.06 -11.63 -3.75
N VAL A 396 1.21 -10.30 -3.83
CA VAL A 396 0.35 -9.36 -3.08
C VAL A 396 -1.12 -9.49 -3.49
N LEU A 397 -1.40 -9.64 -4.79
CA LEU A 397 -2.77 -9.85 -5.28
C LEU A 397 -3.38 -11.14 -4.75
N LEU A 398 -2.64 -12.25 -4.76
CA LEU A 398 -3.15 -13.52 -4.23
C LEU A 398 -3.42 -13.45 -2.72
N LEU A 399 -2.49 -12.85 -1.95
CA LEU A 399 -2.71 -12.63 -0.52
C LEU A 399 -3.97 -11.78 -0.25
N ARG A 400 -4.19 -10.72 -1.05
CA ARG A 400 -5.40 -9.90 -0.95
C ARG A 400 -6.66 -10.70 -1.29
N ALA A 401 -6.62 -11.52 -2.34
CA ALA A 401 -7.75 -12.39 -2.72
C ALA A 401 -8.11 -13.39 -1.61
N VAL A 402 -7.11 -13.99 -0.96
CA VAL A 402 -7.30 -14.86 0.22
C VAL A 402 -7.98 -14.09 1.36
N ARG A 403 -7.48 -12.91 1.71
CA ARG A 403 -8.04 -12.06 2.78
C ARG A 403 -9.49 -11.65 2.48
N THR A 404 -9.77 -11.21 1.27
CA THR A 404 -11.13 -10.86 0.82
C THR A 404 -12.05 -12.07 0.94
N THR A 405 -11.63 -13.24 0.48
CA THR A 405 -12.43 -14.47 0.57
C THR A 405 -12.71 -14.84 2.03
N LEU A 406 -11.72 -14.77 2.92
CA LEU A 406 -11.91 -15.03 4.35
C LEU A 406 -12.91 -14.05 4.99
N HIS A 407 -12.88 -12.79 4.56
CA HIS A 407 -13.82 -11.78 5.02
C HIS A 407 -15.26 -12.06 4.53
N GLU A 408 -15.43 -12.35 3.26
CA GLU A 408 -16.74 -12.62 2.63
C GLU A 408 -17.37 -13.92 3.15
N CYS A 409 -16.57 -14.98 3.31
CA CYS A 409 -17.02 -16.27 3.82
C CYS A 409 -17.17 -16.31 5.34
N ARG A 410 -16.85 -15.23 6.07
CA ARG A 410 -16.97 -15.18 7.55
C ARG A 410 -18.36 -15.59 8.03
N ALA A 411 -19.40 -15.21 7.29
CA ALA A 411 -20.79 -15.53 7.62
C ALA A 411 -21.18 -17.00 7.39
N GLN A 412 -20.28 -17.82 6.82
CA GLN A 412 -20.49 -19.25 6.54
C GLN A 412 -19.90 -20.16 7.62
N TRP A 413 -19.20 -19.60 8.61
CA TRP A 413 -18.50 -20.35 9.64
C TRP A 413 -18.90 -19.88 11.03
N GLU A 414 -19.28 -20.82 11.90
CA GLU A 414 -19.65 -20.56 13.29
C GLU A 414 -18.66 -21.24 14.25
N GLY A 415 -18.54 -20.68 15.45
CA GLY A 415 -17.68 -21.23 16.50
C GLY A 415 -16.21 -21.35 16.08
N ARG A 416 -15.66 -22.57 16.18
CA ARG A 416 -14.22 -22.83 15.95
C ARG A 416 -13.80 -22.62 14.51
N ALA A 417 -14.65 -22.93 13.52
CA ALA A 417 -14.32 -22.67 12.12
C ALA A 417 -14.16 -21.16 11.86
N GLY A 418 -15.03 -20.33 12.44
CA GLY A 418 -14.89 -18.87 12.37
C GLY A 418 -13.59 -18.37 13.02
N SER A 419 -13.24 -18.91 14.19
CA SER A 419 -12.00 -18.55 14.89
C SER A 419 -10.74 -19.02 14.16
N ILE A 420 -10.77 -20.18 13.50
CA ILE A 420 -9.68 -20.67 12.64
C ILE A 420 -9.56 -19.81 11.38
N ALA A 421 -10.66 -19.41 10.76
CA ALA A 421 -10.62 -18.50 9.62
C ALA A 421 -10.03 -17.12 10.00
N GLU A 422 -10.39 -16.60 11.18
CA GLU A 422 -9.92 -15.30 11.68
C GLU A 422 -8.45 -15.34 12.13
N HIS A 423 -8.03 -16.37 12.85
CA HIS A 423 -6.66 -16.45 13.38
C HIS A 423 -5.70 -17.26 12.51
N GLY A 424 -6.19 -18.02 11.53
CA GLY A 424 -5.41 -18.86 10.64
C GLY A 424 -5.01 -18.20 9.32
N GLU A 425 -5.33 -16.92 9.12
CA GLU A 425 -5.11 -16.18 7.87
C GLU A 425 -3.76 -16.47 7.20
N PHE A 426 -2.64 -16.35 7.93
CA PHE A 426 -1.30 -16.57 7.38
C PHE A 426 -1.02 -18.03 6.99
N LEU A 427 -1.55 -19.00 7.76
CA LEU A 427 -1.43 -20.42 7.41
C LEU A 427 -2.28 -20.75 6.19
N ILE A 428 -3.52 -20.25 6.16
CA ILE A 428 -4.44 -20.42 5.04
C ILE A 428 -3.83 -19.81 3.77
N ALA A 429 -3.31 -18.57 3.85
CA ALA A 429 -2.62 -17.93 2.74
C ALA A 429 -1.44 -18.79 2.27
N HIS A 430 -0.59 -19.27 3.19
CA HIS A 430 0.53 -20.13 2.84
C HIS A 430 0.07 -21.43 2.13
N LEU A 431 -0.97 -22.09 2.63
CA LEU A 431 -1.55 -23.28 2.00
C LEU A 431 -2.04 -22.99 0.58
N VAL A 432 -2.78 -21.90 0.39
CA VAL A 432 -3.29 -21.49 -0.94
C VAL A 432 -2.14 -21.21 -1.91
N PHE A 433 -1.08 -20.54 -1.46
CA PHE A 433 0.12 -20.32 -2.28
C PHE A 433 0.79 -21.63 -2.71
N GLN A 434 0.86 -22.63 -1.82
CA GLN A 434 1.47 -23.91 -2.17
C GLN A 434 0.55 -24.79 -3.04
N GLU A 435 -0.77 -24.63 -2.93
CA GLU A 435 -1.77 -25.39 -3.71
C GLU A 435 -1.88 -24.89 -5.15
N LEU A 436 -2.02 -23.57 -5.35
CA LEU A 436 -2.14 -22.97 -6.67
C LEU A 436 -0.81 -22.93 -7.45
N GLY A 437 0.30 -23.20 -6.77
CA GLY A 437 1.64 -23.18 -7.34
C GLY A 437 2.20 -21.78 -7.55
N ARG A 438 3.50 -21.74 -7.88
CA ARG A 438 4.24 -20.51 -8.19
C ARG A 438 4.72 -20.48 -9.63
N ASP A 439 4.36 -21.49 -10.42
CA ASP A 439 4.85 -21.66 -11.77
C ASP A 439 4.36 -20.50 -12.64
N GLY A 440 5.29 -19.82 -13.31
CA GLY A 440 4.98 -18.66 -14.15
C GLY A 440 4.62 -17.38 -13.39
N VAL A 441 4.77 -17.32 -12.06
CA VAL A 441 4.49 -16.10 -11.28
C VAL A 441 5.32 -14.90 -11.75
N ASP A 442 6.52 -15.15 -12.26
CA ASP A 442 7.45 -14.18 -12.83
C ASP A 442 7.37 -14.07 -14.36
N ASN A 443 6.54 -14.90 -15.02
CA ASN A 443 6.36 -14.89 -16.46
C ASN A 443 5.22 -13.93 -16.88
N PRO A 444 5.50 -12.86 -17.65
CA PRO A 444 4.49 -11.94 -18.15
C PRO A 444 3.46 -12.59 -19.07
N GLU A 445 3.82 -13.65 -19.81
CA GLU A 445 2.94 -14.36 -20.75
C GLU A 445 2.00 -15.34 -20.05
N PHE A 446 2.15 -15.54 -18.73
CA PHE A 446 1.31 -16.44 -17.96
C PHE A 446 0.02 -15.73 -17.49
N GLU A 447 -1.14 -16.32 -17.79
CA GLU A 447 -2.47 -15.81 -17.44
C GLU A 447 -2.75 -15.95 -15.93
N TRP A 448 -2.20 -15.03 -15.14
CA TRP A 448 -2.32 -15.05 -13.69
C TRP A 448 -3.76 -14.77 -13.19
N GLU A 449 -4.62 -14.20 -14.03
CA GLU A 449 -6.04 -14.00 -13.70
C GLU A 449 -6.75 -15.33 -13.43
N ASP A 450 -6.40 -16.40 -14.14
CA ASP A 450 -6.95 -17.74 -13.93
C ASP A 450 -6.56 -18.32 -12.57
N VAL A 451 -5.35 -18.01 -12.08
CA VAL A 451 -4.90 -18.39 -10.74
C VAL A 451 -5.67 -17.62 -9.67
N LEU A 452 -5.87 -16.31 -9.87
CA LEU A 452 -6.66 -15.48 -8.96
C LEU A 452 -8.13 -15.92 -8.92
N ALA A 453 -8.70 -16.38 -10.04
CA ALA A 453 -10.06 -16.90 -10.11
C ALA A 453 -10.26 -18.19 -9.29
N GLN A 454 -9.20 -18.98 -9.08
CA GLN A 454 -9.21 -20.18 -8.24
C GLN A 454 -9.00 -19.89 -6.74
N ALA A 455 -8.52 -18.69 -6.39
CA ALA A 455 -8.21 -18.32 -5.01
C ALA A 455 -9.39 -18.46 -4.03
N PRO A 456 -10.65 -18.11 -4.38
CA PRO A 456 -11.77 -18.26 -3.47
C PRO A 456 -12.04 -19.71 -3.07
N GLU A 457 -12.04 -20.63 -4.05
CA GLU A 457 -12.27 -22.06 -3.80
C GLU A 457 -11.13 -22.68 -3.00
N ALA A 458 -9.88 -22.41 -3.39
CA ALA A 458 -8.69 -22.87 -2.67
C ALA A 458 -8.68 -22.38 -1.21
N THR A 459 -9.07 -21.12 -0.97
CA THR A 459 -9.15 -20.56 0.39
C THR A 459 -10.17 -21.30 1.24
N GLN A 460 -11.37 -21.56 0.72
CA GLN A 460 -12.39 -22.32 1.46
C GLN A 460 -11.95 -23.78 1.72
N ASN A 461 -11.29 -24.41 0.75
CA ASN A 461 -10.73 -25.75 0.90
C ASN A 461 -9.66 -25.78 2.00
N ALA A 462 -8.75 -24.81 2.00
CA ALA A 462 -7.72 -24.65 3.02
C ALA A 462 -8.31 -24.45 4.42
N VAL A 463 -9.37 -23.64 4.57
CA VAL A 463 -10.10 -23.49 5.85
C VAL A 463 -10.66 -24.84 6.32
N ARG A 464 -11.37 -25.56 5.46
CA ARG A 464 -11.98 -26.87 5.81
C ARG A 464 -10.93 -27.89 6.24
N ARG A 465 -9.83 -28.00 5.49
CA ARG A 465 -8.69 -28.88 5.81
C ARG A 465 -8.04 -28.48 7.14
N LEU A 466 -7.82 -27.18 7.36
CA LEU A 466 -7.21 -26.69 8.59
C LEU A 466 -8.09 -26.94 9.83
N VAL A 467 -9.40 -26.74 9.72
CA VAL A 467 -10.34 -27.05 10.82
C VAL A 467 -10.27 -28.53 11.19
N ASN A 468 -10.30 -29.42 10.20
CA ASN A 468 -10.20 -30.86 10.44
C ASN A 468 -8.85 -31.24 11.06
N ALA A 469 -7.73 -30.76 10.51
CA ALA A 469 -6.40 -31.07 11.01
C ALA A 469 -6.20 -30.60 12.46
N VAL A 470 -6.66 -29.38 12.79
CA VAL A 470 -6.58 -28.85 14.17
C VAL A 470 -7.40 -29.68 15.15
N ASP A 471 -8.64 -30.04 14.80
CA ASP A 471 -9.50 -30.81 15.68
C ASP A 471 -9.01 -32.25 15.83
N SER A 472 -8.46 -32.86 14.78
CA SER A 472 -7.90 -34.22 14.81
C SER A 472 -6.61 -34.32 15.64
N HIS A 473 -5.71 -33.35 15.52
CA HIS A 473 -4.39 -33.41 16.19
C HIS A 473 -4.37 -32.79 17.59
N TYR A 474 -5.17 -31.76 17.85
CA TYR A 474 -5.14 -31.01 19.11
C TYR A 474 -6.46 -31.05 19.88
N GLY A 475 -7.50 -31.68 19.31
CA GLY A 475 -8.82 -31.78 19.92
C GLY A 475 -9.66 -30.51 19.78
N THR A 476 -10.97 -30.69 19.95
CA THR A 476 -11.99 -29.64 19.80
C THR A 476 -11.99 -28.61 20.94
N THR A 477 -11.21 -28.83 22.01
CA THR A 477 -11.07 -27.93 23.17
C THR A 477 -9.78 -27.10 23.14
N SER A 478 -8.94 -27.26 22.12
CA SER A 478 -7.68 -26.53 22.00
C SER A 478 -7.86 -25.03 21.81
N PHE A 479 -6.96 -24.22 22.38
CA PHE A 479 -6.92 -22.77 22.16
C PHE A 479 -6.35 -22.46 20.77
N ILE A 480 -7.21 -22.04 19.84
CA ILE A 480 -6.86 -21.83 18.42
C ILE A 480 -5.71 -20.83 18.26
N THR A 481 -5.77 -19.69 18.95
CA THR A 481 -4.76 -18.64 18.87
C THR A 481 -3.36 -19.12 19.28
N SER A 482 -3.26 -19.96 20.33
CA SER A 482 -1.96 -20.50 20.77
C SER A 482 -1.47 -21.64 19.88
N THR A 483 -2.38 -22.47 19.36
CA THR A 483 -2.04 -23.53 18.40
C THR A 483 -1.49 -22.93 17.09
N LEU A 484 -2.19 -21.96 16.51
CA LEU A 484 -1.79 -21.32 15.24
C LEU A 484 -0.68 -20.26 15.42
N GLY A 485 -0.35 -19.89 16.66
CA GLY A 485 0.76 -19.00 16.98
C GLY A 485 2.08 -19.71 17.28
N ASN A 486 2.05 -21.03 17.51
CA ASN A 486 3.23 -21.84 17.80
C ASN A 486 3.93 -22.27 16.48
N PRO A 487 5.22 -21.95 16.27
CA PRO A 487 5.92 -22.26 15.01
C PRO A 487 5.96 -23.75 14.66
N GLU A 488 6.22 -24.63 15.63
CA GLU A 488 6.31 -26.08 15.40
C GLU A 488 4.97 -26.65 14.95
N ARG A 489 3.88 -26.25 15.62
CA ARG A 489 2.52 -26.67 15.27
C ARG A 489 2.07 -26.11 13.92
N PHE A 490 2.42 -24.85 13.63
CA PHE A 490 2.13 -24.21 12.34
C PHE A 490 2.79 -24.98 11.19
N SER A 491 4.09 -25.26 11.31
CA SER A 491 4.83 -25.99 10.28
C SER A 491 4.36 -27.44 10.14
N PHE A 492 4.04 -28.10 11.25
CA PHE A 492 3.46 -29.45 11.24
C PHE A 492 2.13 -29.50 10.47
N LEU A 493 1.17 -28.63 10.82
CA LEU A 493 -0.13 -28.54 10.15
C LEU A 493 0.03 -28.20 8.65
N ALA A 494 0.93 -27.28 8.31
CA ALA A 494 1.22 -26.94 6.92
C ALA A 494 1.72 -28.16 6.13
N GLN A 495 2.70 -28.90 6.66
CA GLN A 495 3.25 -30.08 5.99
C GLN A 495 2.20 -31.18 5.79
N GLU A 496 1.41 -31.46 6.82
CA GLU A 496 0.37 -32.50 6.78
C GLU A 496 -0.71 -32.17 5.75
N ILE A 497 -1.28 -30.96 5.80
CA ILE A 497 -2.36 -30.54 4.89
C ILE A 497 -1.88 -30.52 3.43
N LEU A 498 -0.63 -30.09 3.19
CA LEU A 498 -0.06 -30.08 1.84
C LEU A 498 0.26 -31.49 1.34
N ALA A 499 0.69 -32.40 2.21
CA ALA A 499 0.87 -33.80 1.85
C ALA A 499 -0.48 -34.45 1.46
N ASP A 500 -1.54 -34.13 2.21
CA ASP A 500 -2.89 -34.59 1.93
C ASP A 500 -3.46 -34.05 0.62
N GLY A 501 -3.18 -32.78 0.30
CA GLY A 501 -3.51 -32.17 -0.98
C GLY A 501 -2.79 -32.86 -2.15
N ARG A 502 -1.46 -33.08 -2.04
CA ARG A 502 -0.65 -33.77 -3.06
C ARG A 502 -1.06 -35.23 -3.26
N ALA A 503 -1.54 -35.89 -2.20
CA ALA A 503 -2.09 -37.24 -2.26
C ALA A 503 -3.51 -37.29 -2.86
N GLY A 504 -4.11 -36.16 -3.22
CA GLY A 504 -5.45 -36.09 -3.81
C GLY A 504 -6.57 -36.46 -2.83
N LYS A 505 -6.34 -36.36 -1.52
CA LYS A 505 -7.38 -36.66 -0.53
C LYS A 505 -8.54 -35.67 -0.65
N PRO A 506 -9.80 -36.12 -0.55
CA PRO A 506 -10.97 -35.24 -0.67
C PRO A 506 -10.97 -34.18 0.43
N VAL A 507 -11.54 -33.00 0.12
CA VAL A 507 -11.69 -31.92 1.10
C VAL A 507 -12.75 -32.36 2.12
N PRO A 508 -12.43 -32.34 3.44
CA PRO A 508 -13.36 -32.79 4.46
C PRO A 508 -14.56 -31.84 4.59
N ALA A 509 -15.74 -32.40 4.83
CA ALA A 509 -16.91 -31.62 5.22
C ALA A 509 -16.74 -31.09 6.66
N LEU A 510 -17.24 -29.88 6.92
CA LEU A 510 -17.28 -29.33 8.27
C LEU A 510 -18.41 -30.00 9.07
N PRO A 511 -18.22 -30.28 10.37
CA PRO A 511 -19.32 -30.67 11.25
C PRO A 511 -20.45 -29.62 11.25
N ASP A 512 -21.70 -30.07 11.34
CA ASP A 512 -22.89 -29.20 11.41
C ASP A 512 -22.82 -28.16 12.55
N SER A 513 -22.06 -28.45 13.60
CA SER A 513 -21.84 -27.52 14.72
C SER A 513 -21.00 -26.28 14.37
N TYR A 514 -20.31 -26.29 13.23
CA TYR A 514 -19.47 -25.19 12.76
C TYR A 514 -20.03 -24.48 11.53
N ILE A 515 -21.21 -24.89 11.09
CA ILE A 515 -21.96 -24.25 10.00
C ILE A 515 -23.09 -23.44 10.65
N PRO A 516 -23.21 -22.13 10.36
CA PRO A 516 -24.31 -21.32 10.84
C PRO A 516 -25.64 -21.96 10.48
N ARG A 517 -26.49 -22.20 11.49
CA ARG A 517 -27.86 -22.66 11.21
C ARG A 517 -28.58 -21.58 10.41
N ALA A 518 -29.20 -21.98 9.29
CA ALA A 518 -30.02 -21.08 8.49
C ALA A 518 -30.98 -20.30 9.42
N PRO A 519 -31.08 -18.96 9.27
CA PRO A 519 -32.00 -18.19 10.09
C PRO A 519 -33.39 -18.77 9.85
N ARG A 520 -33.99 -19.37 10.90
CA ARG A 520 -35.40 -19.76 10.87
C ARG A 520 -36.17 -18.52 10.46
N GLN A 521 -36.77 -18.52 9.27
CA GLN A 521 -37.78 -17.53 8.91
C GLN A 521 -38.86 -17.64 9.98
N ARG A 522 -38.80 -16.77 10.99
CA ARG A 522 -39.95 -16.51 11.85
C ARG A 522 -40.95 -15.85 10.92
N THR A 523 -41.88 -16.64 10.38
CA THR A 523 -43.16 -16.14 9.90
C THR A 523 -43.65 -15.17 10.96
N ARG A 524 -43.71 -13.89 10.60
CA ARG A 524 -44.13 -12.83 11.52
C ARG A 524 -45.52 -13.23 11.99
N ARG A 525 -45.68 -13.52 13.29
CA ARG A 525 -46.99 -13.81 13.87
C ARG A 525 -47.96 -12.73 13.37
N PRO A 526 -49.15 -13.09 12.84
CA PRO A 526 -50.12 -12.12 12.39
C PRO A 526 -50.42 -11.11 13.50
N ASN A 527 -50.60 -9.84 13.15
CA ASN A 527 -50.91 -8.79 14.11
C ASN A 527 -52.24 -9.12 14.83
N THR A 528 -52.29 -8.98 16.16
CA THR A 528 -53.49 -9.20 17.01
C THR A 528 -54.77 -8.60 16.43
N VAL A 529 -54.69 -7.37 15.90
CA VAL A 529 -55.87 -6.71 15.29
C VAL A 529 -56.35 -7.43 14.04
N SER A 530 -55.43 -7.89 13.20
CA SER A 530 -55.78 -8.67 12.00
C SER A 530 -56.47 -9.97 12.38
N ILE A 531 -55.95 -10.69 13.39
CA ILE A 531 -56.56 -11.95 13.89
C ILE A 531 -58.00 -11.71 14.33
N LEU A 532 -58.24 -10.66 15.13
CA LEU A 532 -59.58 -10.36 15.65
C LEU A 532 -60.56 -9.94 14.56
N VAL A 533 -60.10 -9.17 13.56
CA VAL A 533 -60.92 -8.74 12.43
C VAL A 533 -61.24 -9.91 11.51
N ASP A 534 -60.24 -10.73 11.18
CA ASP A 534 -60.38 -11.87 10.26
C ASP A 534 -61.27 -12.96 10.87
N ALA A 535 -61.19 -13.18 12.19
CA ALA A 535 -62.08 -14.08 12.91
C ALA A 535 -63.47 -13.48 13.19
N GLY A 536 -63.73 -12.21 12.85
CA GLY A 536 -64.99 -11.53 13.15
C GLY A 536 -65.35 -11.53 14.64
N ARG A 537 -64.35 -11.57 15.53
CA ARG A 537 -64.55 -11.90 16.96
C ARG A 537 -65.27 -10.82 17.75
N ILE A 538 -65.13 -9.57 17.33
CA ILE A 538 -65.72 -8.39 17.97
C ILE A 538 -66.64 -7.74 16.93
N LYS A 539 -67.91 -7.56 17.29
CA LYS A 539 -68.89 -6.93 16.40
C LYS A 539 -68.59 -5.44 16.24
N GLU A 540 -68.85 -4.89 15.06
CA GLU A 540 -68.73 -3.44 14.84
C GLU A 540 -69.64 -2.67 15.79
N GLY A 541 -69.14 -1.56 16.35
CA GLY A 541 -69.87 -0.77 17.34
C GLY A 541 -69.74 -1.26 18.78
N THR A 542 -68.99 -2.33 19.05
CA THR A 542 -68.83 -2.85 20.41
C THR A 542 -67.98 -1.92 21.29
N PRO A 543 -68.43 -1.54 22.50
CA PRO A 543 -67.64 -0.70 23.39
C PRO A 543 -66.47 -1.47 24.01
N LEU A 544 -65.33 -0.79 24.11
CA LEU A 544 -64.09 -1.25 24.70
C LEU A 544 -63.66 -0.31 25.81
N GLU A 545 -63.02 -0.89 26.83
CA GLU A 545 -62.57 -0.18 28.02
C GLU A 545 -61.04 -0.16 28.08
N PHE A 546 -60.49 1.03 28.34
CA PHE A 546 -59.07 1.22 28.60
C PHE A 546 -58.74 0.88 30.05
N ARG A 547 -57.76 -0.02 30.26
CA ARG A 547 -57.26 -0.39 31.58
C ARG A 547 -55.73 -0.36 31.60
N PRO A 548 -55.12 0.58 32.34
CA PRO A 548 -53.67 0.62 32.49
C PRO A 548 -53.18 -0.60 33.31
N ILE A 549 -52.14 -1.25 32.79
CA ILE A 549 -51.64 -2.52 33.33
C ILE A 549 -50.55 -2.28 34.36
N GLY A 550 -49.72 -1.24 34.18
CA GLY A 550 -48.59 -0.95 35.06
C GLY A 550 -48.97 -0.09 36.26
N GLY A 551 -48.36 -0.36 37.43
CA GLY A 551 -48.48 0.48 38.63
C GLY A 551 -48.06 1.94 38.40
N PRO A 552 -46.87 2.22 37.81
CA PRO A 552 -46.43 3.59 37.52
C PRO A 552 -47.31 4.31 36.51
N GLU A 553 -47.78 3.60 35.48
CA GLU A 553 -48.71 4.12 34.48
C GLU A 553 -50.02 4.54 35.13
N ARG A 554 -50.63 3.65 35.92
CA ARG A 554 -51.88 3.93 36.63
C ARG A 554 -51.74 5.16 37.52
N GLN A 555 -50.70 5.21 38.36
CA GLN A 555 -50.45 6.37 39.22
C GLN A 555 -50.31 7.69 38.45
N ALA A 556 -49.69 7.65 37.28
CA ALA A 556 -49.44 8.86 36.48
C ALA A 556 -50.69 9.41 35.78
N ILE A 557 -51.63 8.54 35.36
CA ILE A 557 -52.78 8.96 34.53
C ILE A 557 -54.14 8.82 35.21
N GLN A 558 -54.23 8.21 36.39
CA GLN A 558 -55.51 7.93 37.07
C GLN A 558 -56.36 9.19 37.28
N SER A 559 -55.78 10.25 37.86
CA SER A 559 -56.50 11.51 38.11
C SER A 559 -57.00 12.17 36.82
N TRP A 560 -56.26 11.99 35.73
CA TRP A 560 -56.66 12.45 34.40
C TRP A 560 -57.79 11.58 33.82
N LEU A 561 -57.77 10.26 34.00
CA LEU A 561 -58.84 9.39 33.53
C LEU A 561 -60.16 9.63 34.29
N GLU A 562 -60.10 9.90 35.59
CA GLU A 562 -61.29 10.19 36.42
C GLU A 562 -61.99 11.50 36.05
N GLY A 563 -61.28 12.44 35.41
CA GLY A 563 -61.81 13.74 35.03
C GLY A 563 -62.79 13.73 33.84
N ASP A 564 -62.85 12.66 33.04
CA ASP A 564 -63.81 12.51 31.93
C ASP A 564 -64.00 11.03 31.59
N SER A 565 -65.21 10.52 31.81
CA SER A 565 -65.55 9.11 31.61
C SER A 565 -65.38 8.63 30.16
N ARG A 566 -65.30 9.54 29.18
CA ARG A 566 -65.05 9.20 27.78
C ARG A 566 -63.58 8.81 27.54
N ARG A 567 -62.65 9.22 28.41
CA ARG A 567 -61.20 8.95 28.23
C ARG A 567 -60.86 7.47 28.29
N THR A 568 -61.64 6.68 29.02
CA THR A 568 -61.48 5.23 29.13
C THR A 568 -62.30 4.45 28.11
N GLN A 569 -63.04 5.11 27.22
CA GLN A 569 -63.97 4.45 26.31
C GLN A 569 -63.52 4.58 24.85
N ALA A 570 -63.55 3.46 24.13
CA ALA A 570 -63.43 3.43 22.69
C ALA A 570 -64.45 2.47 22.09
N THR A 571 -64.82 2.66 20.83
CA THR A 571 -65.71 1.77 20.09
C THR A 571 -64.92 0.96 19.06
N TRP A 572 -65.18 -0.33 18.95
CA TRP A 572 -64.55 -1.20 17.97
C TRP A 572 -65.09 -0.94 16.56
N VAL A 573 -64.16 -0.80 15.63
CA VAL A 573 -64.39 -0.66 14.19
C VAL A 573 -63.60 -1.74 13.47
N ASN A 574 -64.20 -2.42 12.50
CA ASN A 574 -63.57 -3.51 11.74
C ASN A 574 -62.51 -2.96 10.77
N HIS A 575 -61.35 -2.57 11.30
CA HIS A 575 -60.23 -2.02 10.55
C HIS A 575 -58.92 -2.68 10.97
N ARG A 576 -58.15 -3.21 10.02
CA ARG A 576 -56.93 -4.01 10.26
C ARG A 576 -55.75 -3.28 10.94
N THR A 577 -55.86 -1.99 11.22
CA THR A 577 -54.75 -1.17 11.74
C THR A 577 -55.19 -0.13 12.77
N LYS A 578 -56.34 0.52 12.55
CA LYS A 578 -56.91 1.53 13.45
C LYS A 578 -58.33 1.14 13.90
N PRO A 579 -58.49 0.09 14.71
CA PRO A 579 -59.79 -0.46 15.07
C PRO A 579 -60.49 0.29 16.22
N LEU A 580 -59.84 1.26 16.87
CA LEU A 580 -60.39 1.96 18.03
C LEU A 580 -60.88 3.35 17.64
N LEU A 581 -62.17 3.61 17.79
CA LEU A 581 -62.76 4.94 17.71
C LEU A 581 -62.84 5.55 19.12
N TRP A 582 -62.02 6.55 19.42
CA TRP A 582 -61.93 7.09 20.78
C TRP A 582 -63.12 7.99 21.10
N ALA A 583 -63.75 7.83 22.27
CA ALA A 583 -64.97 8.56 22.63
C ALA A 583 -64.73 10.07 22.92
N VAL A 584 -63.48 10.49 23.11
CA VAL A 584 -63.13 11.90 23.40
C VAL A 584 -63.19 12.77 22.15
N ASP A 585 -62.62 12.32 21.03
CA ASP A 585 -62.47 13.11 19.80
C ASP A 585 -63.11 12.48 18.56
N GLY A 586 -63.65 11.25 18.67
CA GLY A 586 -64.27 10.53 17.56
C GLY A 586 -63.28 10.12 16.47
N GLN A 587 -61.97 10.13 16.74
CA GLN A 587 -60.95 9.74 15.77
C GLN A 587 -60.55 8.27 15.92
N ARG A 588 -60.00 7.70 14.84
CA ARG A 588 -59.56 6.30 14.80
C ARG A 588 -58.08 6.15 15.11
N TYR A 589 -57.76 5.19 15.95
CA TYR A 589 -56.41 4.91 16.41
C TYR A 589 -56.08 3.42 16.36
N SER A 590 -54.79 3.13 16.20
CA SER A 590 -54.27 1.81 16.56
C SER A 590 -54.28 1.66 18.09
N PRO A 591 -54.34 0.43 18.64
CA PRO A 591 -54.32 0.24 20.08
C PRO A 591 -53.11 0.91 20.74
N THR A 592 -51.90 0.71 20.22
CA THR A 592 -50.69 1.37 20.72
C THR A 592 -50.72 2.88 20.54
N GLY A 593 -51.18 3.37 19.38
CA GLY A 593 -51.25 4.81 19.12
C GLY A 593 -52.20 5.55 20.05
N LEU A 594 -53.32 4.92 20.42
CA LEU A 594 -54.27 5.52 21.36
C LEU A 594 -53.70 5.59 22.78
N VAL A 595 -52.98 4.56 23.23
CA VAL A 595 -52.31 4.59 24.54
C VAL A 595 -51.27 5.70 24.61
N GLN A 596 -50.43 5.83 23.58
CA GLN A 596 -49.45 6.91 23.51
C GLN A 596 -50.12 8.29 23.49
N ARG A 597 -51.26 8.43 22.79
CA ARG A 597 -52.06 9.67 22.80
C ARG A 597 -52.62 9.98 24.18
N ILE A 598 -53.11 8.97 24.90
CA ILE A 598 -53.58 9.10 26.29
C ILE A 598 -52.43 9.59 27.19
N TRP A 599 -51.26 8.95 27.13
CA TRP A 599 -50.09 9.34 27.93
C TRP A 599 -49.63 10.78 27.65
N ALA A 600 -49.56 11.15 26.36
CA ALA A 600 -49.19 12.50 25.95
C ALA A 600 -50.19 13.54 26.46
N THR A 601 -51.49 13.25 26.39
CA THR A 601 -52.55 14.17 26.81
C THR A 601 -52.68 14.24 28.33
N ALA A 602 -52.34 13.16 29.04
CA ALA A 602 -52.26 13.12 30.51
C ALA A 602 -50.98 13.77 31.07
N GLY A 603 -50.01 14.12 30.22
CA GLY A 603 -48.76 14.79 30.63
C GLY A 603 -47.75 13.88 31.33
N TRP A 604 -47.78 12.57 31.08
CA TRP A 604 -46.84 11.64 31.72
C TRP A 604 -45.44 11.71 31.09
N LYS A 605 -44.55 12.52 31.69
CA LYS A 605 -43.19 12.80 31.17
C LYS A 605 -42.27 11.58 31.08
N ASN A 606 -42.47 10.57 31.93
CA ASN A 606 -41.61 9.38 32.02
C ASN A 606 -42.25 8.15 31.34
N ALA A 607 -43.16 8.36 30.40
CA ALA A 607 -43.79 7.26 29.67
C ALA A 607 -42.76 6.50 28.79
N PRO A 608 -42.82 5.15 28.74
CA PRO A 608 -41.90 4.38 27.91
C PRO A 608 -42.16 4.59 26.42
N ILE A 609 -41.13 4.42 25.59
CA ILE A 609 -41.20 4.63 24.12
C ILE A 609 -42.11 3.58 23.46
N ALA A 610 -42.18 2.37 24.02
CA ALA A 610 -42.94 1.24 23.48
C ALA A 610 -44.01 0.74 24.46
N VAL A 611 -45.18 0.39 23.91
CA VAL A 611 -46.28 -0.20 24.67
C VAL A 611 -47.08 -1.20 23.84
N GLN A 612 -47.50 -2.28 24.48
CA GLN A 612 -48.44 -3.24 23.90
C GLN A 612 -49.87 -2.76 24.10
N GLY A 613 -50.34 -1.86 23.24
CA GLY A 613 -51.67 -1.25 23.40
C GLY A 613 -52.82 -2.27 23.38
N THR A 614 -52.70 -3.37 22.64
CA THR A 614 -53.72 -4.45 22.62
C THR A 614 -53.89 -5.16 23.96
N ALA A 615 -52.92 -5.05 24.88
CA ALA A 615 -53.08 -5.58 26.23
C ALA A 615 -53.92 -4.65 27.12
N GLN A 616 -53.98 -3.35 26.82
CA GLN A 616 -54.61 -2.33 27.66
C GLN A 616 -56.06 -2.01 27.28
N TRP A 617 -56.53 -2.52 26.13
CA TRP A 617 -57.92 -2.38 25.69
C TRP A 617 -58.66 -3.69 25.92
N PHE A 618 -59.81 -3.60 26.59
CA PHE A 618 -60.59 -4.73 27.06
C PHE A 618 -61.98 -4.74 26.47
N LEU A 619 -62.45 -5.93 26.09
CA LEU A 619 -63.85 -6.21 25.88
C LEU A 619 -64.48 -6.53 27.26
N PRO A 620 -65.49 -5.77 27.72
CA PRO A 620 -66.08 -5.97 29.04
C PRO A 620 -66.53 -7.42 29.25
N GLY A 621 -66.06 -8.05 30.33
CA GLY A 621 -66.39 -9.43 30.67
C GLY A 621 -65.60 -10.51 29.93
N GLU A 622 -64.84 -10.17 28.88
CA GLU A 622 -64.18 -11.18 28.01
C GLU A 622 -62.65 -11.08 27.99
N GLY A 623 -62.06 -9.93 28.37
CA GLY A 623 -60.61 -9.77 28.53
C GLY A 623 -59.99 -8.80 27.54
N SER A 624 -58.66 -8.77 27.48
CA SER A 624 -57.90 -7.85 26.62
C SER A 624 -57.92 -8.29 25.15
N LEU A 625 -57.72 -7.35 24.22
CA LEU A 625 -57.64 -7.68 22.79
C LEU A 625 -56.54 -8.72 22.48
N VAL A 626 -55.40 -8.65 23.17
CA VAL A 626 -54.36 -9.68 23.02
C VAL A 626 -54.81 -11.04 23.54
N GLY A 627 -55.49 -11.10 24.69
CA GLY A 627 -56.00 -12.35 25.25
C GLY A 627 -57.04 -13.01 24.34
N LEU A 628 -57.91 -12.20 23.72
CA LEU A 628 -58.89 -12.68 22.74
C LEU A 628 -58.22 -13.25 21.49
N ALA A 629 -57.17 -12.61 20.97
CA ALA A 629 -56.44 -13.13 19.81
C ALA A 629 -55.65 -14.40 20.13
N GLU A 630 -55.05 -14.48 21.33
CA GLU A 630 -54.37 -15.70 21.78
C GLU A 630 -55.34 -16.87 21.93
N ALA A 631 -56.57 -16.64 22.39
CA ALA A 631 -57.59 -17.68 22.48
C ALA A 631 -57.98 -18.23 21.09
N ILE A 632 -58.05 -17.37 20.06
CA ILE A 632 -58.30 -17.80 18.67
C ILE A 632 -57.14 -18.65 18.16
N LEU A 633 -55.90 -18.17 18.30
CA LEU A 633 -54.72 -18.91 17.85
C LEU A 633 -54.58 -20.27 18.54
N ARG A 634 -54.86 -20.35 19.85
CA ARG A 634 -54.84 -21.63 20.58
C ARG A 634 -55.94 -22.59 20.12
N ALA A 635 -57.10 -22.07 19.69
CA ALA A 635 -58.18 -22.89 19.16
C ALA A 635 -57.84 -23.43 17.75
N GLU A 636 -57.17 -22.63 16.91
CA GLU A 636 -56.68 -23.04 15.59
C GLU A 636 -55.55 -24.09 15.71
N GLU A 637 -54.64 -23.95 16.69
CA GLU A 637 -53.59 -24.93 16.96
C GLU A 637 -54.11 -26.28 17.51
N GLN A 638 -55.36 -26.34 17.99
CA GLN A 638 -55.99 -27.54 18.56
C GLN A 638 -56.96 -28.24 17.59
N GLN A 639 -57.20 -27.69 16.40
CA GLN A 639 -57.95 -28.39 15.35
C GLN A 639 -57.02 -29.37 14.63
N PRO A 640 -57.27 -30.70 14.69
CA PRO A 640 -56.55 -31.63 13.83
C PRO A 640 -56.92 -31.33 12.38
N GLU A 641 -55.93 -31.24 11.50
CA GLU A 641 -56.12 -31.10 10.05
C GLU A 641 -57.11 -32.17 9.56
N ALA A 642 -58.34 -31.74 9.26
CA ALA A 642 -59.33 -32.55 8.58
C ALA A 642 -59.31 -32.19 7.09
N ASN A 643 -58.61 -33.06 6.34
CA ASN A 643 -58.48 -33.17 4.87
C ASN A 643 -57.77 -32.06 4.10
#